data_AF-A0A522SA69-F1
#
_entry.id   AF-A0A522SA69-F1
#
_cell.length_a   1.000
_cell.length_b   1.000
_cell.length_c   1.000
_cell.angle_alpha   90.00
_cell.angle_beta   90.00
_cell.angle_gamma   90.00
#
_symmetry.space_group_name_H-M   'P 1'
#
loop_
_entity.id
_entity.type
_entity.pdbx_description
1 polymer ?
#
loop_
_entity_poly.entity_id
_entity_poly.type
_entity_poly.pdbx_seq_one_letter_code
_entity_poly.pdbx_strand_id
1 'polypeptide(L)' 'TLRAFCSERIAHFKVPRHFKFVTEFPTTVTGKVQKFKMREAATQEMAGNAH' A
#
# COMPACT_ATOMS: atom_id res chain seq x y z
N THR A 1 16.88 0.23 -2.76
CA THR A 1 15.50 -0.33 -2.69
C THR A 1 14.52 0.77 -2.26
N LEU A 2 13.21 0.64 -2.50
CA LEU A 2 12.23 1.64 -2.01
C LEU A 2 12.35 1.89 -0.50
N ARG A 3 12.63 0.83 0.26
CA ARG A 3 12.87 0.92 1.70
C ARG A 3 14.06 1.83 2.05
N ALA A 4 15.19 1.68 1.37
CA ALA A 4 16.38 2.54 1.59
C ALA A 4 16.10 4.00 1.22
N PHE A 5 15.43 4.22 0.08
CA PHE A 5 15.01 5.55 -0.35
C PHE A 5 14.13 6.27 0.69
N CYS A 6 13.19 5.53 1.30
CA CYS A 6 12.36 6.04 2.39
C CYS A 6 13.17 6.24 3.68
N SER A 7 14.02 5.30 4.09
CA SER A 7 14.75 5.42 5.36
C SER A 7 15.69 6.62 5.44
N GLU A 8 16.21 7.09 4.30
CA GLU A 8 17.03 8.30 4.22
C GLU A 8 16.21 9.60 4.34
N ARG A 9 14.90 9.55 4.08
CA ARG A 9 14.04 10.74 3.89
C ARG A 9 12.94 10.90 4.95
N ILE A 10 12.60 9.82 5.65
CA ILE A 10 11.57 9.84 6.70
C ILE A 10 12.06 9.03 7.91
N ALA A 11 11.54 9.37 9.09
CA ALA A 11 11.85 8.66 10.33
C ALA A 11 11.60 7.14 10.21
N HIS A 12 12.44 6.31 10.84
CA HIS A 12 12.42 4.86 10.71
C HIS A 12 11.03 4.22 10.93
N PHE A 13 10.23 4.75 11.86
CA PHE A 13 8.89 4.25 12.17
C PHE A 13 7.84 4.55 11.08
N LYS A 14 8.13 5.47 10.15
CA LYS A 14 7.26 5.81 9.00
C LYS A 14 7.65 5.04 7.73
N VAL A 15 8.73 4.27 7.76
CA VAL A 15 9.16 3.47 6.59
C VAL A 15 8.18 2.29 6.41
N PRO A 16 7.53 2.15 5.23
CA PRO A 16 6.63 1.04 4.97
C PRO A 16 7.34 -0.32 5.03
N ARG A 17 6.66 -1.33 5.60
CA ARG A 17 7.18 -2.71 5.70
C ARG A 17 6.94 -3.53 4.43
N HIS A 18 5.83 -3.26 3.74
CA HIS A 18 5.42 -3.97 2.53
C HIS A 18 5.14 -2.96 1.42
N PHE A 19 5.56 -3.30 0.20
CA PHE A 19 5.29 -2.52 -1.00
C PHE A 19 4.59 -3.44 -1.99
N LYS A 20 3.39 -3.06 -2.41
CA LYS A 20 2.65 -3.77 -3.46
C LYS A 20 2.56 -2.86 -4.68
N PHE A 21 3.06 -3.38 -5.80
CA PHE A 21 2.85 -2.75 -7.09
C PHE A 21 1.54 -3.24 -7.66
N VAL A 22 0.76 -2.31 -8.20
CA VAL A 22 -0.55 -2.58 -8.83
C VAL A 22 -0.56 -1.92 -10.19
N THR A 23 -1.31 -2.48 -11.12
CA THR A 23 -1.51 -1.92 -12.46
C THR A 23 -2.40 -0.68 -12.41
N GLU A 24 -3.35 -0.63 -11.46
CA GLU A 24 -4.26 0.50 -11.27
C GLU A 24 -4.69 0.66 -9.80
N PHE A 25 -5.09 1.88 -9.45
CA PHE A 25 -5.69 2.18 -8.15
C PHE A 25 -7.21 2.15 -8.24
N PRO A 26 -7.92 1.74 -7.17
CA PRO A 26 -9.37 1.86 -7.14
C PRO A 26 -9.75 3.34 -7.15
N THR A 27 -10.46 3.77 -8.19
CA THR A 27 -10.91 5.15 -8.34
C THR A 27 -12.42 5.25 -8.50
N THR A 28 -12.98 6.42 -8.21
CA THR A 28 -14.34 6.77 -8.64
C THR A 28 -14.40 6.92 -10.16
N VAL A 29 -15.62 7.04 -10.71
CA VAL A 29 -15.85 7.41 -12.12
C VAL A 29 -15.18 8.74 -12.48
N THR A 30 -14.97 9.62 -11.50
CA THR A 30 -14.26 10.90 -11.65
C THR A 30 -12.75 10.82 -11.36
N GLY A 31 -12.18 9.61 -11.20
CA GLY A 31 -10.75 9.40 -10.99
C GLY A 31 -10.24 9.62 -9.57
N LYS A 32 -11.12 9.85 -8.57
CA LYS A 32 -10.67 10.03 -7.17
C LYS A 32 -10.30 8.69 -6.55
N VAL A 33 -9.08 8.59 -6.02
CA VAL A 33 -8.58 7.37 -5.36
C VAL A 33 -9.42 7.03 -4.12
N GLN A 34 -9.90 5.79 -4.07
CA GLN A 34 -10.69 5.24 -2.97
C GLN A 34 -9.79 4.51 -1.97
N LYS A 35 -9.14 5.29 -1.09
CA LYS A 35 -8.20 4.76 -0.08
C LYS A 35 -8.80 3.67 0.84
N PHE A 36 -10.11 3.69 1.07
CA PHE A 36 -10.77 2.68 1.91
C PHE A 36 -10.71 1.28 1.26
N LYS A 37 -11.01 1.16 -0.03
CA LYS A 37 -10.89 -0.09 -0.79
C LYS A 37 -9.47 -0.62 -0.81
N MET A 38 -8.48 0.27 -0.91
CA MET A 38 -7.07 -0.12 -0.84
C MET A 38 -6.72 -0.77 0.52
N ARG A 39 -7.27 -0.24 1.62
CA ARG A 39 -7.07 -0.81 2.96
C ARG A 39 -7.77 -2.16 3.13
N GLU A 40 -8.99 -2.29 2.59
CA GLU A 40 -9.76 -3.54 2.62
C GLU A 40 -9.01 -4.64 1.85
N ALA A 41 -8.60 -4.37 0.61
CA ALA A 41 -7.84 -5.31 -0.21
C ALA A 41 -6.53 -5.74 0.48
N ALA A 42 -5.77 -4.78 1.01
CA ALA A 42 -4.53 -5.09 1.74
C ALA A 42 -4.79 -5.96 2.97
N THR A 43 -5.85 -5.67 3.73
CA THR A 43 -6.24 -6.46 4.91
C THR A 43 -6.63 -7.89 4.51
N GLN A 44 -7.44 -8.04 3.45
CA GLN A 44 -7.88 -9.34 2.96
C GLN A 44 -6.71 -10.20 2.46
N GLU A 45 -5.76 -9.61 1.73
CA GLU A 45 -4.57 -10.32 1.24
C GLU A 45 -3.67 -10.77 2.39
N MET A 46 -3.46 -9.90 3.40
CA MET A 46 -2.66 -10.26 4.57
C MET A 46 -3.34 -11.30 5.46
N ALA A 47 -4.67 -11.34 5.50
CA ALA A 47 -5.43 -12.35 6.23
C ALA A 47 -5.52 -13.69 5.47
N GLY A 48 -5.54 -13.66 4.14
CA GLY A 48 -5.62 -14.85 3.28
C GLY A 48 -4.29 -15.59 3.07
N ASN A 49 -3.16 -14.94 3.34
CA ASN A 49 -1.82 -15.54 3.20
C ASN A 49 -1.36 -16.36 4.43
N ALA A 50 -2.30 -16.85 5.24
CA ALA A 50 -2.03 -17.86 6.27
C ALA A 50 -2.10 -19.31 5.72
N HIS A 51 -1.67 -19.51 4.47
CA HIS A 51 -1.52 -20.81 3.84
C HIS A 51 -0.07 -21.06 3.44
#